data_AF-A0A1L9QWQ0-F1
#
_entry.id   AF-A0A1L9QWQ0-F1
#
_cell.length_a   1.000
_cell.length_b   1.000
_cell.length_c   1.000
_cell.angle_alpha   90.00
_cell.angle_beta   90.00
_cell.angle_gamma   90.00
#
_symmetry.space_group_name_H-M   'P 1'
#
loop_
_entity.id
_entity.type
_entity.pdbx_description
1 polymer ?
#
loop_
_entity_poly.entity_id
_entity_poly.type
_entity_poly.pdbx_seq_one_letter_code
_entity_poly.pdbx_strand_id
1 'polypeptide(L)'
;MTLPRPISSASPQVPLRWVLVVPFVVQIFAAVGLTGYLSIRNGQQAVNEVTQQLRSEISSRIQERLDSYLEIPHLVNALTAKAFRRFNLWNIENMSAMEGYIAEQLIQFPNLSYLGFGGEEQEFAGAGRNNDGSLVTYLTDRSTNFVNAVYAVDAEGKPGEFIEEKPSYNPTIRPWYRIAVEANQAVLDKHLFNVRETSRFFCGGTVL
;
A
#
# COMPACT_ATOMS: atom_id res chain seq x y z
N MET A 1 52.92 35.44 89.97
CA MET A 1 53.17 34.04 89.58
C MET A 1 51.81 33.37 89.41
N THR A 2 51.30 33.29 88.18
CA THR A 2 49.96 32.78 87.87
C THR A 2 50.11 31.71 86.79
N LEU A 3 49.84 30.45 87.14
CA LEU A 3 49.91 29.31 86.23
C LEU A 3 48.67 29.28 85.32
N PRO A 4 48.79 28.96 84.02
CA PRO A 4 47.64 28.74 83.15
C PRO A 4 47.01 27.37 83.42
N ARG A 5 45.67 27.32 83.43
CA ARG A 5 44.87 26.10 83.59
C ARG A 5 44.90 25.24 82.30
N PRO A 6 44.86 23.90 82.40
CA PRO A 6 44.72 23.06 81.22
C PRO A 6 43.28 23.10 80.71
N ILE A 7 43.13 23.24 79.40
CA ILE A 7 41.84 23.12 78.70
C ILE A 7 41.56 21.61 78.56
N SER A 8 40.65 21.09 79.37
CA SER A 8 40.14 19.73 79.22
C SER A 8 39.31 19.64 77.94
N SER A 9 39.81 18.94 76.93
CA SER A 9 39.05 18.60 75.73
C SER A 9 37.99 17.55 76.06
N ALA A 10 36.73 17.97 76.15
CA ALA A 10 35.60 17.06 76.25
C ALA A 10 35.40 16.34 74.90
N SER A 11 35.65 15.03 74.86
CA SER A 11 35.25 14.18 73.73
C SER A 11 33.73 14.04 73.73
N PRO A 12 33.02 14.34 72.63
CA PRO A 12 31.58 14.20 72.59
C PRO A 12 31.22 12.71 72.74
N GLN A 13 30.45 12.38 73.77
CA GLN A 13 29.95 11.02 73.99
C GLN A 13 28.81 10.78 73.00
N VAL A 14 29.14 10.24 71.83
CA VAL A 14 28.14 9.84 70.83
C VAL A 14 27.44 8.57 71.33
N PRO A 15 26.11 8.55 71.46
CA PRO A 15 25.39 7.37 71.93
C PRO A 15 25.64 6.19 70.98
N LEU A 16 25.95 5.00 71.52
CA LEU A 16 26.25 3.79 70.73
C LEU A 16 25.16 3.47 69.68
N ARG A 17 23.91 3.83 69.98
CA ARG A 17 22.75 3.68 69.09
C ARG A 17 22.89 4.50 67.79
N TRP A 18 23.51 5.68 67.83
CA TRP A 18 23.73 6.52 66.65
C TRP A 18 24.83 5.94 65.74
N VAL A 19 25.89 5.39 66.33
CA VAL A 19 26.99 4.75 65.59
C VAL A 19 26.52 3.52 64.80
N LEU A 20 25.54 2.79 65.34
CA LEU A 20 24.97 1.60 64.68
C LEU A 20 23.81 1.92 63.73
N VAL A 21 22.87 2.80 64.10
CA VAL A 21 21.62 2.97 63.31
C VAL A 21 21.85 3.82 62.05
N VAL A 22 22.62 4.89 62.14
CA VAL A 22 22.84 5.81 61.01
C VAL A 22 23.45 5.14 59.78
N PRO A 23 24.54 4.37 59.86
CA PRO A 23 25.13 3.77 58.65
C PRO A 23 24.18 2.78 57.96
N PHE A 24 23.38 2.03 58.73
CA PHE A 24 22.37 1.12 58.19
C PHE A 24 21.25 1.86 57.46
N VAL A 25 20.72 2.94 58.05
CA VAL A 25 19.68 3.75 57.41
C VAL A 25 20.19 4.39 56.13
N VAL A 26 21.40 4.97 56.17
CA VAL A 26 22.05 5.56 54.98
C VAL A 26 22.23 4.51 53.88
N GLN A 27 22.64 3.28 54.23
CA GLN A 27 22.82 2.20 53.27
C GLN A 27 21.50 1.77 52.62
N ILE A 28 20.39 1.73 53.38
CA ILE A 28 19.05 1.43 52.84
C ILE A 28 18.61 2.54 51.88
N PHE A 29 18.72 3.81 52.26
CA PHE A 29 18.36 4.93 51.38
C PHE A 29 19.20 4.95 50.10
N ALA A 30 20.50 4.66 50.20
CA ALA A 30 21.37 4.56 49.04
C ALA A 30 20.95 3.41 48.11
N ALA A 31 20.67 2.23 48.66
CA ALA A 31 20.24 1.07 47.88
C ALA A 31 18.88 1.30 47.20
N VAL A 32 17.90 1.83 47.93
CA VAL A 32 16.55 2.11 47.41
C VAL A 32 16.58 3.27 46.42
N GLY A 33 17.35 4.32 46.68
CA GLY A 33 17.51 5.45 45.76
C GLY A 33 18.18 5.03 44.45
N LEU A 34 19.23 4.20 44.54
CA LEU A 34 19.93 3.71 43.35
C LEU A 34 19.05 2.75 42.53
N THR A 35 18.36 1.82 43.17
CA THR A 35 17.45 0.89 42.48
C THR A 35 16.24 1.62 41.90
N GLY A 36 15.68 2.62 42.60
CA GLY A 36 14.63 3.48 42.09
C GLY A 36 15.07 4.31 40.88
N TYR A 37 16.25 4.91 40.94
CA TYR A 37 16.83 5.66 39.82
C TYR A 37 17.08 4.77 38.60
N LEU A 38 17.69 3.59 38.80
CA LEU A 38 17.91 2.61 37.73
C LEU A 38 16.59 2.09 37.15
N SER A 39 15.57 1.86 37.98
CA SER A 39 14.24 1.42 37.54
C SER A 39 13.56 2.46 36.65
N ILE A 40 13.59 3.74 37.04
CA ILE A 40 13.03 4.83 36.23
C ILE A 40 13.81 4.99 34.92
N ARG A 41 15.14 4.96 34.97
CA ARG A 41 15.99 5.09 33.77
C ARG A 41 15.75 3.94 32.78
N ASN A 42 15.69 2.71 33.27
CA ASN A 42 15.44 1.53 32.44
C ASN A 42 14.00 1.52 31.90
N GLY A 43 13.02 1.93 32.71
CA GLY A 43 11.63 2.06 32.28
C GLY A 43 11.44 3.10 31.17
N GLN A 44 12.09 4.27 31.30
CA GLN A 44 12.09 5.29 30.25
C GLN A 44 12.72 4.79 28.94
N GLN A 45 13.82 4.05 29.04
CA GLN A 45 14.51 3.49 27.87
C GLN A 45 13.66 2.43 27.16
N ALA A 46 13.07 1.49 27.91
CA ALA A 46 12.20 0.46 27.36
C ALA A 46 10.93 1.04 26.71
N VAL A 47 10.30 2.04 27.33
CA VAL A 47 9.12 2.70 26.74
C VAL A 47 9.48 3.47 25.47
N ASN A 48 10.63 4.17 25.46
CA ASN A 48 11.06 4.93 24.30
C ASN A 48 11.41 4.01 23.11
N GLU A 49 12.10 2.90 23.36
CA GLU A 49 12.42 1.90 22.33
C GLU A 49 11.16 1.26 21.74
N VAL A 50 10.20 0.84 22.59
CA VAL A 50 8.93 0.24 22.13
C VAL A 50 8.09 1.24 21.32
N THR A 51 8.06 2.51 21.75
CA THR A 51 7.28 3.54 21.04
C THR A 51 7.90 3.91 19.68
N GLN A 52 9.24 3.90 19.58
CA GLN A 52 9.95 4.08 18.31
C GLN A 52 9.75 2.89 17.38
N GLN A 53 9.87 1.65 17.88
CA GLN A 53 9.65 0.44 17.11
C GLN A 53 8.21 0.38 16.57
N LEU A 54 7.20 0.63 17.41
CA LEU A 54 5.79 0.59 17.03
C LEU A 54 5.45 1.63 15.95
N ARG A 55 6.01 2.85 16.04
CA ARG A 55 5.83 3.87 14.99
C ARG A 55 6.49 3.47 13.68
N SER A 56 7.70 2.90 13.74
CA SER A 56 8.41 2.44 12.55
C SER A 56 7.69 1.26 11.87
N GLU A 57 7.11 0.35 12.65
CA GLU A 57 6.41 -0.82 12.12
C GLU A 57 5.08 -0.42 11.48
N ILE A 58 4.36 0.55 12.06
CA ILE A 58 3.14 1.12 11.44
C ILE A 58 3.50 1.81 10.11
N SER A 59 4.55 2.64 10.08
CA SER A 59 5.00 3.28 8.84
C SER A 59 5.45 2.26 7.79
N SER A 60 6.20 1.23 8.18
CA SER A 60 6.65 0.16 7.28
C SER A 60 5.48 -0.64 6.71
N ARG A 61 4.48 -0.98 7.54
CA ARG A 61 3.27 -1.69 7.08
C ARG A 61 2.38 -0.83 6.19
N ILE A 62 2.34 0.49 6.40
CA ILE A 62 1.65 1.43 5.50
C ILE A 62 2.38 1.50 4.16
N GLN A 63 3.71 1.59 4.17
CA GLN A 63 4.55 1.60 2.99
C GLN A 63 4.39 0.30 2.19
N GLU A 64 4.51 -0.86 2.84
CA GLU A 64 4.34 -2.18 2.22
C GLU A 64 2.93 -2.38 1.63
N ARG A 65 1.89 -1.86 2.30
CA ARG A 65 0.52 -1.86 1.75
C ARG A 65 0.37 -0.90 0.57
N LEU A 66 1.01 0.26 0.58
CA LEU A 66 0.98 1.20 -0.53
C LEU A 66 1.76 0.65 -1.74
N ASP A 67 2.93 0.08 -1.50
CA ASP A 67 3.79 -0.51 -2.52
C ASP A 67 3.08 -1.70 -3.17
N SER A 68 2.52 -2.63 -2.40
CA SER A 68 1.74 -3.75 -2.97
C SER A 68 0.50 -3.31 -3.75
N TYR A 69 -0.21 -2.26 -3.30
CA TYR A 69 -1.34 -1.69 -4.05
C TYR A 69 -0.93 -1.06 -5.39
N LEU A 70 0.31 -0.56 -5.49
CA LEU A 70 0.83 0.06 -6.70
C LEU A 70 1.57 -0.96 -7.59
N GLU A 71 2.17 -2.00 -7.02
CA GLU A 71 2.91 -3.04 -7.74
C GLU A 71 2.00 -4.04 -8.46
N ILE A 72 0.87 -4.44 -7.85
CA ILE A 72 -0.03 -5.43 -8.46
C ILE A 72 -0.53 -4.98 -9.85
N PRO A 73 -1.06 -3.75 -10.03
CA PRO A 73 -1.46 -3.28 -11.36
C PRO A 73 -0.32 -3.27 -12.38
N HIS A 74 0.90 -2.89 -11.99
CA HIS A 74 2.07 -2.92 -12.87
C HIS A 74 2.44 -4.34 -13.30
N LEU A 75 2.42 -5.28 -12.35
CA LEU A 75 2.68 -6.69 -12.63
C LEU A 75 1.64 -7.28 -13.57
N VAL A 76 0.35 -7.05 -13.32
CA VAL A 76 -0.74 -7.57 -14.17
C VAL A 76 -0.65 -6.98 -15.57
N ASN A 77 -0.36 -5.68 -15.71
CA ASN A 77 -0.19 -5.05 -17.02
C ASN A 77 1.00 -5.65 -17.77
N ALA A 78 2.16 -5.84 -17.12
CA ALA A 78 3.34 -6.44 -17.73
C ALA A 78 3.12 -7.91 -18.14
N LEU A 79 2.41 -8.70 -17.32
CA LEU A 79 2.05 -10.09 -17.64
C LEU A 79 1.08 -10.14 -18.82
N THR A 80 0.07 -9.26 -18.83
CA THR A 80 -0.93 -9.15 -19.89
C THR A 80 -0.28 -8.75 -21.21
N ALA A 81 0.56 -7.72 -21.23
CA ALA A 81 1.31 -7.31 -22.41
C ALA A 81 2.20 -8.43 -22.98
N LYS A 82 2.88 -9.18 -22.10
CA LYS A 82 3.70 -10.33 -22.50
C LYS A 82 2.84 -11.43 -23.10
N ALA A 83 1.67 -11.72 -22.52
CA ALA A 83 0.73 -12.71 -23.04
C ALA A 83 0.22 -12.31 -24.44
N PHE A 84 -0.17 -11.05 -24.62
CA PHE A 84 -0.64 -10.53 -25.91
C PHE A 84 0.39 -10.72 -27.02
N ARG A 85 1.66 -10.37 -26.75
CA ARG A 85 2.77 -10.56 -27.70
C ARG A 85 3.06 -12.04 -27.95
N ARG A 86 3.11 -12.85 -26.89
CA ARG A 86 3.52 -14.26 -26.97
C ARG A 86 2.49 -15.13 -27.69
N PHE A 87 1.22 -14.88 -27.46
CA PHE A 87 0.11 -15.67 -28.00
C PHE A 87 -0.57 -15.00 -29.20
N ASN A 88 -0.06 -13.84 -29.63
CA ASN A 88 -0.60 -13.07 -30.74
C ASN A 88 -2.11 -12.81 -30.61
N LEU A 89 -2.53 -12.34 -29.43
CA LEU A 89 -3.95 -12.10 -29.12
C LEU A 89 -4.48 -10.81 -29.76
N TRP A 90 -3.60 -9.97 -30.32
CA TRP A 90 -4.00 -8.81 -31.10
C TRP A 90 -4.40 -9.24 -32.52
N ASN A 91 -5.69 -9.12 -32.79
CA ASN A 91 -6.26 -9.32 -34.12
C ASN A 91 -7.34 -8.26 -34.35
N ILE A 92 -7.07 -7.35 -35.27
CA ILE A 92 -8.00 -6.26 -35.63
C ILE A 92 -9.32 -6.74 -36.23
N GLU A 93 -9.31 -7.91 -36.88
CA GLU A 93 -10.53 -8.48 -37.46
C GLU A 93 -11.48 -8.98 -36.37
N ASN A 94 -10.93 -9.42 -35.23
CA ASN A 94 -11.68 -9.93 -34.09
C ASN A 94 -10.80 -9.95 -32.83
N MET A 95 -11.12 -9.07 -31.88
CA MET A 95 -10.41 -8.91 -30.62
C MET A 95 -11.00 -9.76 -29.47
N SER A 96 -11.96 -10.63 -29.73
CA SER A 96 -12.66 -11.43 -28.69
C SER A 96 -11.71 -12.30 -27.86
N ALA A 97 -10.63 -12.83 -28.46
CA ALA A 97 -9.62 -13.59 -27.71
C ALA A 97 -8.87 -12.71 -26.69
N MET A 98 -8.62 -11.45 -27.03
CA MET A 98 -8.00 -10.48 -26.12
C MET A 98 -8.99 -10.05 -25.03
N GLU A 99 -10.23 -9.75 -25.42
CA GLU A 99 -11.33 -9.41 -24.51
C GLU A 99 -11.52 -10.49 -23.43
N GLY A 100 -11.64 -11.75 -23.83
CA GLY A 100 -11.80 -12.87 -22.89
C GLY A 100 -10.60 -13.03 -21.96
N TYR A 101 -9.37 -12.92 -22.48
CA TYR A 101 -8.17 -12.95 -21.64
C TYR A 101 -8.17 -11.83 -20.60
N ILE A 102 -8.56 -10.61 -20.98
CA ILE A 102 -8.65 -9.46 -20.08
C ILE A 102 -9.70 -9.71 -18.99
N ALA A 103 -10.86 -10.26 -19.34
CA ALA A 103 -11.91 -10.63 -18.38
C ALA A 103 -11.42 -11.66 -17.36
N GLU A 104 -10.72 -12.70 -17.82
CA GLU A 104 -10.11 -13.71 -16.94
C GLU A 104 -9.11 -13.09 -15.95
N GLN A 105 -8.30 -12.12 -16.37
CA GLN A 105 -7.39 -11.41 -15.47
C GLN A 105 -8.17 -10.66 -14.37
N LEU A 106 -9.27 -9.98 -14.72
CA LEU A 106 -10.08 -9.26 -13.72
C LEU A 106 -10.76 -10.17 -12.70
N ILE A 107 -11.08 -11.41 -13.07
CA ILE A 107 -11.57 -12.42 -12.13
C ILE A 107 -10.47 -12.84 -11.16
N GLN A 108 -9.25 -13.09 -11.68
CA GLN A 108 -8.11 -13.54 -10.86
C GLN A 108 -7.60 -12.45 -9.90
N PHE A 109 -7.74 -11.18 -10.28
CA PHE A 109 -7.30 -10.03 -9.50
C PHE A 109 -8.49 -9.19 -9.03
N PRO A 110 -9.20 -9.60 -7.95
CA PRO A 110 -10.45 -8.96 -7.52
C PRO A 110 -10.30 -7.49 -7.08
N ASN A 111 -9.06 -7.05 -6.78
CA ASN A 111 -8.76 -5.67 -6.41
C ASN A 111 -8.56 -4.75 -7.63
N LEU A 112 -8.48 -5.30 -8.84
CA LEU A 112 -8.48 -4.54 -10.08
C LEU A 112 -9.92 -4.29 -10.52
N SER A 113 -10.19 -3.05 -10.90
CA SER A 113 -11.50 -2.62 -11.37
C SER A 113 -11.59 -2.49 -12.87
N TYR A 114 -10.46 -2.37 -13.57
CA TYR A 114 -10.46 -2.23 -15.01
C TYR A 114 -9.13 -2.71 -15.61
N LEU A 115 -9.19 -3.22 -16.83
CA LEU A 115 -8.03 -3.50 -17.67
C LEU A 115 -8.46 -3.36 -19.12
N GLY A 116 -7.62 -2.76 -19.96
CA GLY A 116 -7.99 -2.52 -21.35
C GLY A 116 -6.80 -2.36 -22.27
N PHE A 117 -7.08 -2.53 -23.55
CA PHE A 117 -6.14 -2.35 -24.64
C PHE A 117 -6.81 -1.46 -25.69
N GLY A 118 -6.06 -0.49 -26.21
CA GLY A 118 -6.47 0.32 -27.35
C GLY A 118 -5.47 0.18 -28.48
N GLY A 119 -5.97 0.04 -29.70
CA GLY A 119 -5.18 0.05 -30.93
C GLY A 119 -5.24 1.38 -31.67
N GLU A 120 -4.34 1.54 -32.65
CA GLU A 120 -4.22 2.74 -33.47
C GLU A 120 -5.39 2.94 -34.44
N GLU A 121 -6.05 1.86 -34.87
CA GLU A 121 -7.25 1.91 -35.74
C GLU A 121 -8.54 2.13 -34.93
N GLN A 122 -8.42 2.57 -33.67
CA GLN A 122 -9.53 2.79 -32.72
C GLN A 122 -10.12 1.49 -32.14
N GLU A 123 -9.42 0.38 -32.28
CA GLU A 123 -9.85 -0.87 -31.67
C GLU A 123 -9.71 -0.83 -30.16
N PHE A 124 -10.60 -1.55 -29.49
CA PHE A 124 -10.64 -1.60 -28.06
C PHE A 124 -11.08 -2.97 -27.56
N ALA A 125 -10.32 -3.52 -26.62
CA ALA A 125 -10.74 -4.68 -25.84
C ALA A 125 -10.50 -4.38 -24.36
N GLY A 126 -11.49 -4.61 -23.51
CA GLY A 126 -11.35 -4.33 -22.10
C GLY A 126 -12.35 -5.08 -21.24
N ALA A 127 -12.10 -5.08 -19.94
CA ALA A 127 -13.07 -5.53 -18.94
C ALA A 127 -13.08 -4.57 -17.76
N GLY A 128 -14.24 -4.44 -17.14
CA GLY A 128 -14.48 -3.55 -16.02
C GLY A 128 -15.37 -4.18 -14.96
N ARG A 129 -15.22 -3.72 -13.73
CA ARG A 129 -16.06 -4.08 -12.59
C ARG A 129 -17.02 -2.95 -12.26
N ASN A 130 -18.30 -3.26 -12.24
CA ASN A 130 -19.36 -2.35 -11.81
C ASN A 130 -19.38 -2.20 -10.28
N ASN A 131 -20.11 -1.20 -9.79
CA ASN A 131 -20.21 -0.92 -8.36
C ASN A 131 -20.88 -2.04 -7.54
N ASP A 132 -21.70 -2.85 -8.18
CA ASP A 132 -22.34 -4.04 -7.60
C ASP A 132 -21.42 -5.28 -7.60
N GLY A 133 -20.20 -5.16 -8.15
CA GLY A 133 -19.21 -6.23 -8.25
C GLY A 133 -19.32 -7.08 -9.52
N SER A 134 -20.38 -6.90 -10.33
CA SER A 134 -20.52 -7.57 -11.62
C SER A 134 -19.43 -7.15 -12.60
N LEU A 135 -19.04 -8.07 -13.48
CA LEU A 135 -18.04 -7.84 -14.52
C LEU A 135 -18.70 -7.66 -15.87
N VAL A 136 -18.15 -6.75 -16.65
CA VAL A 136 -18.54 -6.48 -18.03
C VAL A 136 -17.30 -6.40 -18.91
N THR A 137 -17.43 -6.79 -20.17
CA THR A 137 -16.40 -6.59 -21.19
C THR A 137 -16.81 -5.54 -22.19
N TYR A 138 -15.81 -5.01 -22.88
CA TYR A 138 -15.93 -3.99 -23.92
C TYR A 138 -15.16 -4.49 -25.15
N LEU A 139 -15.83 -4.51 -26.30
CA LEU A 139 -15.25 -4.90 -27.58
C LEU A 139 -15.53 -3.83 -28.64
N THR A 140 -14.48 -3.41 -29.34
CA THR A 140 -14.55 -2.49 -30.48
C THR A 140 -13.52 -2.94 -31.49
N ASP A 141 -13.99 -3.46 -32.61
CA ASP A 141 -13.12 -3.93 -33.70
C ASP A 141 -13.92 -3.95 -35.01
N ARG A 142 -13.37 -4.57 -36.06
CA ARG A 142 -14.08 -4.69 -37.34
C ARG A 142 -15.35 -5.54 -37.23
N SER A 143 -15.40 -6.54 -36.35
CA SER A 143 -16.57 -7.39 -36.14
C SER A 143 -17.75 -6.64 -35.53
N THR A 144 -17.48 -5.61 -34.72
CA THR A 144 -18.50 -4.72 -34.15
C THR A 144 -18.75 -3.46 -34.99
N ASN A 145 -18.19 -3.36 -36.21
CA ASN A 145 -18.17 -2.14 -37.02
C ASN A 145 -17.66 -0.90 -36.24
N PHE A 146 -16.67 -1.10 -35.38
CA PHE A 146 -16.10 -0.07 -34.50
C PHE A 146 -17.11 0.60 -33.55
N VAL A 147 -18.23 -0.06 -33.27
CA VAL A 147 -19.10 0.29 -32.14
C VAL A 147 -18.58 -0.40 -30.88
N ASN A 148 -18.63 0.28 -29.73
CA ASN A 148 -18.22 -0.32 -28.46
C ASN A 148 -19.37 -1.16 -27.89
N ALA A 149 -19.32 -2.45 -28.18
CA ALA A 149 -20.26 -3.44 -27.66
C ALA A 149 -19.86 -3.82 -26.23
N VAL A 150 -20.85 -3.90 -25.35
CA VAL A 150 -20.70 -4.25 -23.94
C VAL A 150 -21.39 -5.58 -23.68
N TYR A 151 -20.68 -6.52 -23.07
CA TYR A 151 -21.20 -7.83 -22.72
C TYR A 151 -21.10 -8.08 -21.22
N ALA A 152 -22.04 -8.85 -20.67
CA ALA A 152 -21.93 -9.41 -19.34
C ALA A 152 -20.83 -10.47 -19.31
N VAL A 153 -20.20 -10.68 -18.16
CA VAL A 153 -19.19 -11.74 -17.99
C VAL A 153 -19.75 -12.80 -17.05
N ASP A 154 -19.64 -14.07 -17.44
CA ASP A 154 -20.04 -15.19 -16.59
C ASP A 154 -19.01 -15.48 -15.47
N ALA A 155 -19.30 -16.47 -14.62
CA ALA A 155 -18.44 -16.82 -13.49
C ALA A 155 -17.07 -17.36 -13.94
N GLU A 156 -16.98 -17.85 -15.17
CA GLU A 156 -15.78 -18.41 -15.80
C GLU A 156 -14.98 -17.38 -16.60
N GLY A 157 -15.44 -16.13 -16.71
CA GLY A 157 -14.74 -15.06 -17.43
C GLY A 157 -15.05 -14.99 -18.91
N LYS A 158 -16.08 -15.69 -19.37
CA LYS A 158 -16.46 -15.66 -20.78
C LYS A 158 -17.47 -14.53 -21.03
N PRO A 159 -17.34 -13.83 -22.16
CA PRO A 159 -18.37 -12.91 -22.63
C PRO A 159 -19.70 -13.68 -22.80
N GLY A 160 -20.73 -13.18 -22.11
CA GLY A 160 -22.07 -13.74 -22.06
C GLY A 160 -23.06 -12.87 -22.83
N GLU A 161 -24.12 -12.45 -22.16
CA GLU A 161 -25.22 -11.71 -22.78
C GLU A 161 -24.78 -10.29 -23.21
N PHE A 162 -25.23 -9.88 -24.40
CA PHE A 162 -25.09 -8.51 -24.86
C PHE A 162 -25.89 -7.55 -23.97
N ILE A 163 -25.28 -6.46 -23.53
CA ILE A 163 -25.90 -5.47 -22.67
C ILE A 163 -26.29 -4.23 -23.48
N GLU A 164 -25.31 -3.59 -24.12
CA GLU A 164 -25.51 -2.32 -24.79
C GLU A 164 -24.41 -2.02 -25.83
N GLU A 165 -24.70 -1.08 -26.71
CA GLU A 165 -23.73 -0.48 -27.64
C GLU A 165 -23.49 0.99 -27.27
N LYS A 166 -22.22 1.36 -27.20
CA LYS A 166 -21.77 2.75 -26.99
C LYS A 166 -21.15 3.27 -28.29
N PRO A 167 -21.88 4.09 -29.06
CA PRO A 167 -21.34 4.66 -30.28
C PRO A 167 -20.20 5.65 -29.96
N SER A 168 -19.32 5.84 -30.95
CA SER A 168 -18.26 6.88 -30.93
C SER A 168 -17.21 6.73 -29.81
N TYR A 169 -17.00 5.52 -29.29
CA TYR A 169 -15.85 5.28 -28.41
C TYR A 169 -14.56 5.30 -29.25
N ASN A 170 -13.65 6.20 -28.89
CA ASN A 170 -12.33 6.25 -29.50
C ASN A 170 -11.26 6.17 -28.38
N PRO A 171 -10.43 5.11 -28.34
CA PRO A 171 -9.37 4.98 -27.36
C PRO A 171 -8.20 5.94 -27.62
N THR A 172 -7.93 6.32 -28.87
CA THR A 172 -6.71 7.08 -29.24
C THR A 172 -6.68 8.50 -28.71
N ILE A 173 -7.85 9.10 -28.49
CA ILE A 173 -7.99 10.44 -27.91
C ILE A 173 -7.97 10.44 -26.39
N ARG A 174 -7.97 9.27 -25.75
CA ARG A 174 -8.05 9.16 -24.28
C ARG A 174 -6.71 9.50 -23.65
N PRO A 175 -6.69 10.16 -22.46
CA PRO A 175 -5.47 10.47 -21.76
C PRO A 175 -4.56 9.25 -21.55
N TRP A 176 -5.10 8.13 -21.07
CA TRP A 176 -4.34 6.90 -20.84
C TRP A 176 -3.63 6.38 -22.09
N TYR A 177 -4.26 6.50 -23.26
CA TYR A 177 -3.69 6.05 -24.53
C TYR A 177 -2.55 6.97 -24.97
N ARG A 178 -2.80 8.28 -25.00
CA ARG A 178 -1.79 9.27 -25.42
C ARG A 178 -0.56 9.24 -24.52
N ILE A 179 -0.76 9.13 -23.20
CA ILE A 179 0.35 9.03 -22.24
C ILE A 179 1.15 7.75 -22.50
N ALA A 180 0.51 6.61 -22.78
CA ALA A 180 1.20 5.36 -23.07
C ALA A 180 2.01 5.42 -24.39
N VAL A 181 1.46 6.02 -25.44
CA VAL A 181 2.18 6.26 -26.71
C VAL A 181 3.38 7.18 -26.49
N GLU A 182 3.20 8.30 -25.79
CA GLU A 182 4.28 9.26 -25.50
C GLU A 182 5.41 8.64 -24.66
N ALA A 183 5.05 7.79 -23.69
CA ALA A 183 6.01 7.09 -22.85
C ALA A 183 6.69 5.89 -23.53
N ASN A 184 6.17 5.44 -24.67
CA ASN A 184 6.56 4.19 -25.36
C ASN A 184 6.60 2.97 -24.41
N GLN A 185 5.73 2.98 -23.40
CA GLN A 185 5.66 2.00 -22.32
C GLN A 185 4.21 1.89 -21.82
N ALA A 186 3.92 0.79 -21.14
CA ALA A 186 2.61 0.60 -20.51
C ALA A 186 2.48 1.57 -19.31
N VAL A 187 1.47 2.44 -19.31
CA VAL A 187 1.32 3.49 -18.30
C VAL A 187 0.11 3.24 -17.41
N LEU A 188 0.30 3.47 -16.11
CA LEU A 188 -0.78 3.61 -15.14
C LEU A 188 -1.15 5.10 -15.06
N ASP A 189 -2.33 5.49 -15.56
CA ASP A 189 -2.77 6.89 -15.45
C ASP A 189 -3.34 7.16 -14.04
N LYS A 190 -2.73 8.12 -13.34
CA LYS A 190 -3.13 8.58 -12.00
C LYS A 190 -4.40 9.45 -12.04
N HIS A 191 -4.77 10.02 -13.20
CA HIS A 191 -5.87 10.99 -13.31
C HIS A 191 -7.28 10.38 -13.25
N LEU A 192 -7.43 9.05 -13.17
CA LEU A 192 -8.72 8.38 -12.96
C LEU A 192 -9.00 8.02 -11.49
N PHE A 193 -8.11 8.38 -10.56
CA PHE A 193 -8.41 8.38 -9.13
C PHE A 193 -9.23 9.62 -8.74
N ASN A 194 -10.53 9.60 -9.00
CA ASN A 194 -11.42 10.61 -8.43
C ASN A 194 -11.84 10.19 -7.02
N VAL A 195 -11.18 10.76 -6.00
CA VAL A 195 -11.39 10.47 -4.56
C VAL A 195 -12.73 11.00 -4.02
N ARG A 196 -13.56 11.66 -4.84
CA ARG A 196 -14.84 12.23 -4.38
C ARG A 196 -16.05 11.32 -4.47
N GLU A 197 -15.96 10.17 -5.12
CA GLU A 197 -17.01 9.14 -5.10
C GLU A 197 -16.37 7.77 -4.93
N THR A 198 -16.89 7.01 -3.97
CA THR A 198 -16.53 5.63 -3.65
C THR A 198 -16.68 4.72 -4.86
N SER A 199 -15.63 4.62 -5.67
CA SER A 199 -15.47 3.58 -6.70
C SER A 199 -14.05 3.70 -7.28
N ARG A 200 -13.18 2.76 -6.92
CA ARG A 200 -11.77 2.70 -7.32
C ARG A 200 -11.72 2.26 -8.79
N PHE A 201 -11.35 3.12 -9.73
CA PHE A 201 -11.14 2.75 -11.14
C PHE A 201 -9.65 2.77 -11.48
N PHE A 202 -9.08 1.63 -11.88
CA PHE A 202 -7.70 1.46 -12.31
C PHE A 202 -7.69 1.14 -13.80
N CYS A 203 -7.39 2.08 -14.68
CA CYS A 203 -7.25 1.78 -16.11
C CYS A 203 -5.76 1.55 -16.45
N GLY A 204 -5.38 0.29 -16.65
CA GLY A 204 -4.08 -0.07 -17.22
C GLY A 204 -4.24 -0.27 -18.72
N GLY A 205 -3.69 0.65 -19.52
CA GLY A 205 -3.56 0.50 -20.97
C GLY A 205 -2.15 0.03 -21.31
N THR A 206 -2.04 -1.00 -22.15
CA THR A 206 -0.78 -1.31 -22.86
C THR A 206 -0.94 -0.84 -24.30
N VAL A 207 0.02 -0.06 -24.78
CA VAL A 207 0.22 0.22 -26.22
C VAL A 207 1.39 -0.66 -26.67
N LEU A 208 1.23 -1.33 -27.80
CA LEU A 208 2.24 -2.20 -28.41
C LEU A 208 2.97 -1.50 -29.55
#